data_AF-A0A3Y2V812-F1
#
_entry.id   AF-A0A3Y2V812-F1
#
_cell.length_a   1.000
_cell.length_b   1.000
_cell.length_c   1.000
_cell.angle_alpha   90.00
_cell.angle_beta   90.00
_cell.angle_gamma   90.00
#
_symmetry.space_group_name_H-M   'P 1'
#
loop_
_entity.id
_entity.type
_entity.pdbx_description
1 polymer ?
#
loop_
_entity_poly.entity_id
_entity_poly.type
_entity_poly.pdbx_seq_one_letter_code
_entity_poly.pdbx_strand_id
1 'polypeptide(L)'
;MCTQMCISSHGVYTLLADTKLRKALGKKRDQIKVISDAHGLNVRLSTSGSITFFYRYRWNGNAAQLTIGDYPTISLSHARERRQYFRSWLTEGLDPRRQMVLEKKKKTEALTVKEHTTTGRSFSTVRNLGQGH
;
A
#
# COMPACT_ATOMS: atom_id res chain seq x y z
N MET A 1 -3.58 31.55 -15.87
CA MET A 1 -3.00 31.53 -14.51
C MET A 1 -2.18 30.26 -14.37
N CYS A 2 -0.93 30.30 -14.82
CA CYS A 2 -0.01 29.17 -14.84
C CYS A 2 0.60 29.04 -13.44
N THR A 3 0.19 28.04 -12.67
CA THR A 3 0.69 27.88 -11.30
C THR A 3 2.11 27.35 -11.36
N GLN A 4 3.04 28.28 -11.14
CA GLN A 4 4.47 28.12 -11.01
C GLN A 4 4.85 26.76 -10.41
N MET A 5 5.52 25.97 -11.24
CA MET A 5 6.14 24.70 -10.93
C MET A 5 7.27 24.98 -9.91
N CYS A 6 6.99 24.85 -8.61
CA CYS A 6 8.01 24.96 -7.57
C CYS A 6 8.86 23.69 -7.57
N ILE A 7 9.94 23.72 -8.36
CA ILE A 7 11.04 22.77 -8.37
C ILE A 7 11.84 22.99 -7.07
N SER A 8 11.31 22.52 -5.95
CA SER A 8 12.05 22.54 -4.69
C SER A 8 12.94 21.31 -4.60
N SER A 9 14.24 21.60 -4.46
CA SER A 9 15.39 20.76 -4.15
C SER A 9 15.86 19.77 -5.23
N HIS A 10 16.93 20.18 -5.91
CA HIS A 10 17.97 19.30 -6.45
C HIS A 10 18.67 18.58 -5.28
N GLY A 11 17.94 17.75 -4.54
CA GLY A 11 18.52 16.77 -3.63
C GLY A 11 19.06 15.64 -4.49
N VAL A 12 20.36 15.38 -4.40
CA VAL A 12 21.05 14.26 -5.05
C VAL A 12 20.21 12.99 -4.81
N TYR A 13 19.45 12.54 -5.80
CA TYR A 13 18.59 11.37 -5.65
C TYR A 13 19.49 10.14 -5.55
N THR A 14 19.77 9.66 -4.34
CA THR A 14 20.48 8.40 -4.16
C THR A 14 19.56 7.27 -4.57
N LEU A 15 19.88 6.59 -5.68
CA LEU A 15 19.19 5.38 -6.07
C LEU A 15 19.44 4.29 -5.03
N LEU A 16 18.39 3.92 -4.30
CA LEU A 16 18.47 2.85 -3.33
C LEU A 16 18.57 1.51 -4.07
N ALA A 17 19.46 0.64 -3.59
CA ALA A 17 19.63 -0.70 -4.09
C ALA A 17 19.03 -1.71 -3.10
N ASP A 18 18.40 -2.77 -3.62
CA ASP A 18 17.74 -3.78 -2.79
C ASP A 18 18.73 -4.50 -1.85
N THR A 19 20.00 -4.64 -2.27
CA THR A 19 21.09 -5.18 -1.42
C THR A 19 21.27 -4.40 -0.11
N LYS A 20 21.09 -3.07 -0.12
CA LYS A 20 21.15 -2.26 1.10
C LYS A 20 19.98 -2.55 2.03
N LEU A 21 18.78 -2.77 1.48
CA LEU A 21 17.58 -3.11 2.24
C LEU A 21 17.67 -4.50 2.88
N ARG A 22 18.09 -5.50 2.10
CA ARG A 22 18.36 -6.86 2.60
C ARG A 22 19.34 -6.85 3.76
N LYS A 23 20.44 -6.09 3.63
CA LYS A 23 21.44 -5.93 4.70
C LYS A 23 20.91 -5.16 5.91
N ALA A 24 19.85 -4.37 5.76
CA ALA A 24 19.31 -3.53 6.81
C ALA A 24 18.19 -4.20 7.61
N LEU A 25 17.54 -5.22 7.04
CA LEU A 25 16.41 -5.92 7.62
C LEU A 25 16.82 -6.67 8.89
N GLY A 26 16.00 -6.57 9.94
CA GLY A 26 16.22 -7.24 11.23
C GLY A 26 17.36 -6.68 12.08
N LYS A 27 18.11 -5.69 11.59
CA LYS A 27 19.17 -5.04 12.36
C LYS A 27 18.59 -4.05 13.36
N LYS A 28 18.86 -4.29 14.64
CA LYS A 28 18.57 -3.33 15.70
C LYS A 28 19.41 -2.07 15.54
N ARG A 29 18.82 -0.93 15.88
CA ARG A 29 19.46 0.40 15.79
C ARG A 29 19.02 1.23 16.99
N ASP A 30 19.88 2.14 17.42
CA ASP A 30 19.59 3.04 18.53
C ASP A 30 18.50 4.07 18.17
N GLN A 31 18.44 4.44 16.89
CA GLN A 31 17.51 5.44 16.39
C GLN A 31 16.87 5.05 15.05
N ILE A 32 15.69 5.62 14.80
CA ILE A 32 15.00 5.50 13.52
C ILE A 32 15.83 6.23 12.45
N LYS A 33 16.11 5.52 11.35
CA LYS A 33 16.82 6.09 10.20
C LYS A 33 15.89 6.19 9.00
N VAL A 34 15.89 7.35 8.33
CA VAL A 34 15.18 7.54 7.06
C VAL A 34 16.18 7.59 5.93
N ILE A 35 15.95 6.79 4.89
CA ILE A 35 16.75 6.78 3.67
C ILE A 35 15.83 7.24 2.53
N SER A 36 16.21 8.30 1.83
CA SER A 36 15.48 8.77 0.66
C SER A 36 15.90 7.99 -0.58
N ASP A 37 14.91 7.61 -1.38
CA ASP A 37 15.08 7.15 -2.76
C ASP A 37 14.68 8.32 -3.70
N ALA A 38 14.33 8.03 -4.95
CA ALA A 38 13.99 9.05 -5.94
C ALA A 38 12.53 9.52 -5.82
N HIS A 39 12.29 10.76 -6.24
CA HIS A 39 10.95 11.34 -6.43
C HIS A 39 10.02 11.22 -5.20
N GLY A 40 10.51 11.47 -3.99
CA GLY A 40 9.70 11.49 -2.77
C GLY A 40 9.43 10.11 -2.15
N LEU A 41 9.93 9.02 -2.75
CA LEU A 41 9.95 7.72 -2.09
C LEU A 41 11.00 7.71 -0.98
N ASN A 42 10.63 7.19 0.19
CA ASN A 42 11.50 7.11 1.34
C ASN A 42 11.32 5.75 2.03
N VAL A 43 12.36 5.35 2.75
CA VAL A 43 12.40 4.12 3.54
C VAL A 43 12.68 4.47 4.99
N ARG A 44 11.83 4.01 5.89
CA ARG A 44 12.03 4.07 7.33
C ARG A 44 12.64 2.75 7.80
N LEU A 45 13.77 2.84 8.50
CA LEU A 45 14.35 1.75 9.26
C LEU A 45 14.01 1.98 10.73
N SER A 46 13.19 1.11 11.32
CA SER A 46 12.85 1.19 12.74
C SER A 46 14.02 0.73 13.62
N THR A 47 13.94 1.07 14.90
CA THR A 47 14.86 0.56 15.94
C THR A 47 14.74 -0.96 16.11
N SER A 48 13.54 -1.51 15.89
CA SER A 48 13.27 -2.96 15.89
C SER A 48 13.85 -3.72 14.68
N GLY A 49 14.29 -3.01 13.63
CA GLY A 49 14.81 -3.62 12.41
C GLY A 49 13.78 -3.86 11.31
N SER A 50 12.53 -3.41 11.52
CA SER A 50 11.49 -3.37 10.48
C SER A 50 11.79 -2.27 9.46
N ILE A 51 11.36 -2.49 8.23
CA ILE A 51 11.60 -1.58 7.10
C ILE A 51 10.26 -1.22 6.47
N THR A 52 9.94 0.07 6.42
CA THR A 52 8.67 0.57 5.88
C THR A 52 8.91 1.57 4.76
N PHE A 53 8.27 1.36 3.62
CA PHE A 53 8.23 2.32 2.52
C PHE A 53 7.14 3.35 2.73
N PHE A 54 7.47 4.61 2.53
CA PHE A 54 6.51 5.70 2.58
C PHE A 54 6.83 6.77 1.52
N TYR A 55 5.78 7.41 1.03
CA TYR A 55 5.84 8.47 0.02
C TYR A 55 5.57 9.81 0.68
N ARG A 56 6.49 10.76 0.52
CA ARG A 56 6.32 12.16 0.94
C ARG A 56 5.86 12.99 -0.24
N TYR A 57 4.80 13.76 -0.04
CA TYR A 57 4.23 14.63 -1.06
C TYR A 57 3.69 15.91 -0.43
N ARG A 58 3.29 16.86 -1.28
CA ARG A 58 2.57 18.06 -0.84
C ARG A 58 1.17 18.03 -1.43
N TRP A 59 0.19 18.41 -0.63
CA TRP A 59 -1.19 18.53 -1.03
C TRP A 59 -1.75 19.86 -0.51
N ASN A 60 -2.24 20.71 -1.41
CA ASN A 60 -2.75 22.05 -1.08
C ASN A 60 -1.78 22.86 -0.20
N GLY A 61 -0.49 22.85 -0.54
CA GLY A 61 0.56 23.55 0.21
C GLY A 61 1.08 22.82 1.46
N ASN A 62 0.36 21.81 1.97
CA ASN A 62 0.70 21.09 3.20
C ASN A 62 1.56 19.86 2.91
N ALA A 63 2.57 19.62 3.76
CA ALA A 63 3.38 18.42 3.70
C ALA A 63 2.57 17.21 4.20
N ALA A 64 2.54 16.15 3.40
CA ALA A 64 1.82 14.92 3.69
C ALA A 64 2.72 13.71 3.46
N GLN A 65 2.34 12.61 4.12
CA GLN A 65 3.00 11.32 3.99
C GLN A 65 1.96 10.22 3.83
N LEU A 66 2.25 9.27 2.94
CA LEU A 66 1.46 8.06 2.72
C LEU A 66 2.35 6.83 2.85
N THR A 67 1.97 5.89 3.72
CA THR A 67 2.66 4.61 3.85
C THR A 67 2.29 3.71 2.68
N ILE A 68 3.29 3.12 2.02
CA ILE A 68 3.08 2.16 0.92
C ILE A 68 2.96 0.74 1.48
N GLY A 69 3.86 0.36 2.38
CA GLY A 69 3.91 -0.97 2.98
C GLY A 69 5.29 -1.33 3.50
N ASP A 70 5.43 -2.53 4.03
CA ASP A 70 6.65 -3.02 4.67
C ASP A 70 7.45 -3.94 3.74
N TYR A 71 8.77 -3.94 3.89
CA TYR A 71 9.68 -4.87 3.23
C TYR A 71 9.84 -6.13 4.09
N PRO A 72 9.86 -7.35 3.53
CA PRO A 72 9.91 -7.68 2.09
C PRO A 72 8.54 -7.87 1.42
N THR A 73 7.42 -7.73 2.14
CA THR A 73 6.07 -7.89 1.60
C THR A 73 5.83 -7.06 0.33
N ILE A 74 6.33 -5.82 0.34
CA ILE A 74 6.45 -4.98 -0.83
C ILE A 74 7.92 -4.92 -1.25
N SER A 75 8.22 -5.24 -2.51
CA SER A 75 9.57 -5.09 -3.06
C SER A 75 9.88 -3.63 -3.37
N LEU A 76 11.17 -3.27 -3.47
CA LEU A 76 11.58 -1.91 -3.84
C LEU A 76 11.03 -1.50 -5.23
N SER A 77 10.96 -2.43 -6.19
CA SER A 77 10.36 -2.17 -7.51
C SER A 77 8.89 -1.83 -7.38
N HIS A 78 8.14 -2.64 -6.64
CA HIS A 78 6.71 -2.40 -6.46
C HIS A 78 6.44 -1.09 -5.70
N ALA A 79 7.29 -0.73 -4.74
CA ALA A 79 7.21 0.57 -4.07
C ALA A 79 7.42 1.74 -5.06
N ARG A 80 8.32 1.59 -6.03
CA ARG A 80 8.54 2.59 -7.11
C ARG A 80 7.34 2.69 -8.05
N GLU A 81 6.73 1.56 -8.42
CA GLU A 81 5.49 1.54 -9.21
C GLU A 81 4.34 2.22 -8.46
N ARG A 82 4.12 1.89 -7.18
CA ARG A 82 3.09 2.52 -6.34
C ARG A 82 3.28 4.03 -6.24
N ARG A 83 4.52 4.48 -6.08
CA ARG A 83 4.84 5.91 -6.11
C ARG A 83 4.45 6.56 -7.44
N GLN A 84 4.64 5.88 -8.57
CA GLN A 84 4.24 6.42 -9.87
C GLN A 84 2.73 6.60 -9.97
N TYR A 85 1.92 5.65 -9.48
CA TYR A 85 0.47 5.80 -9.38
C TYR A 85 0.05 6.95 -8.46
N PHE A 86 0.72 7.14 -7.32
CA PHE A 86 0.41 8.28 -6.44
C PHE A 86 0.75 9.61 -7.09
N ARG A 87 1.79 9.65 -7.91
CA ARG A 87 2.15 10.83 -8.69
C ARG A 87 1.09 11.14 -9.75
N SER A 88 0.53 10.14 -10.43
CA SER A 88 -0.54 10.38 -11.42
C SER A 88 -1.79 10.96 -10.77
N TRP A 89 -2.18 10.46 -9.60
CA TRP A 89 -3.29 11.05 -8.83
C TRP A 89 -3.03 12.50 -8.46
N LEU A 90 -1.82 12.85 -8.03
CA LEU A 90 -1.48 14.24 -7.73
C LEU A 90 -1.56 15.13 -8.98
N THR A 91 -1.14 14.64 -10.15
CA THR A 91 -1.26 15.41 -11.41
C THR A 91 -2.71 15.57 -11.85
N GLU A 92 -3.58 14.64 -11.50
CA GLU A 92 -5.03 14.70 -11.75
C GLU A 92 -5.78 15.53 -10.68
N GLY A 93 -5.08 16.07 -9.67
CA GLY A 93 -5.73 16.81 -8.59
C GLY A 93 -6.52 15.92 -7.64
N LEU A 94 -6.07 14.69 -7.41
CA LEU A 94 -6.64 13.73 -6.47
C LEU A 94 -5.69 13.52 -5.28
N ASP A 95 -6.22 13.52 -4.05
CA ASP A 95 -5.44 13.22 -2.85
C ASP A 95 -5.16 11.69 -2.75
N PRO A 96 -3.89 11.26 -2.81
CA PRO A 96 -3.53 9.84 -2.72
C PRO A 96 -4.02 9.14 -1.46
N ARG A 97 -4.14 9.85 -0.33
CA ARG A 97 -4.68 9.27 0.92
C ARG A 97 -6.13 8.83 0.75
N ARG A 98 -6.95 9.66 0.11
CA ARG A 98 -8.36 9.35 -0.15
C ARG A 98 -8.47 8.20 -1.14
N GLN A 99 -7.72 8.27 -2.24
CA GLN A 99 -7.74 7.23 -3.28
C GLN A 99 -7.36 5.85 -2.74
N MET A 100 -6.36 5.76 -1.86
CA MET A 100 -6.00 4.49 -1.20
C MET A 100 -7.14 3.89 -0.37
N VAL A 101 -7.91 4.73 0.33
CA VAL A 101 -9.07 4.26 1.12
C VAL A 101 -10.18 3.77 0.19
N LEU A 102 -10.46 4.50 -0.89
CA LEU A 102 -11.43 4.12 -1.91
C LEU A 102 -11.07 2.79 -2.58
N GLU A 103 -9.81 2.61 -2.98
CA GLU A 103 -9.30 1.37 -3.56
C GLU A 103 -9.44 0.18 -2.61
N LYS A 104 -9.17 0.40 -1.31
CA LYS A 104 -9.35 -0.65 -0.30
C LYS A 104 -10.83 -1.03 -0.15
N LYS A 105 -11.74 -0.06 -0.12
CA LYS A 105 -13.19 -0.30 -0.02
C LYS A 105 -13.72 -1.10 -1.21
N LYS A 106 -13.39 -0.68 -2.44
CA LYS A 106 -13.79 -1.39 -3.68
C LYS A 106 -13.35 -2.85 -3.68
N LYS A 107 -12.13 -3.12 -3.19
CA LYS A 107 -11.61 -4.51 -3.09
C LYS A 107 -12.37 -5.33 -2.06
N THR A 108 -12.72 -4.76 -0.91
CA THR A 108 -13.51 -5.46 0.12
C THR A 108 -14.94 -5.75 -0.38
N GLU A 109 -15.56 -4.80 -1.08
CA GLU A 109 -16.91 -4.96 -1.64
C GLU A 109 -16.95 -6.04 -2.74
N ALA A 110 -15.93 -6.12 -3.60
CA ALA A 110 -15.85 -7.14 -4.64
C ALA A 110 -15.66 -8.58 -4.09
N LEU A 111 -15.15 -8.74 -2.87
CA LEU A 111 -14.97 -10.05 -2.23
C LEU A 111 -16.28 -10.58 -1.62
N THR A 112 -17.10 -9.72 -1.02
CA THR A 112 -18.37 -10.15 -0.38
C THR A 112 -19.46 -10.55 -1.38
N VAL A 113 -19.42 -10.01 -2.61
CA VAL A 113 -20.40 -10.37 -3.66
C VAL A 113 -20.25 -11.82 -4.14
N LYS A 114 -19.07 -12.45 -3.96
CA LYS A 114 -18.83 -13.82 -4.45
C LYS A 114 -19.30 -14.94 -3.51
N GLU A 115 -19.68 -14.65 -2.27
CA GLU A 115 -19.97 -15.68 -1.26
C GLU A 115 -21.47 -16.01 -1.06
N HIS A 116 -22.40 -15.39 -1.78
CA HIS A 116 -23.85 -15.56 -1.53
C HIS A 116 -24.64 -16.34 -2.61
N THR A 117 -24.00 -17.07 -3.53
CA THR A 117 -24.71 -17.80 -4.61
C THR A 117 -24.60 -19.33 -4.59
N THR A 118 -23.98 -19.95 -3.57
CA THR A 118 -23.86 -21.42 -3.47
C THR A 118 -24.53 -21.98 -2.22
N THR A 119 -25.82 -21.69 -2.01
CA THR A 119 -26.67 -22.50 -1.12
C THR A 119 -28.01 -22.72 -1.82
N GLY A 120 -27.98 -23.62 -2.81
CA GLY A 120 -29.16 -24.12 -3.49
C GLY A 120 -29.23 -25.63 -3.41
N ARG A 121 -30.10 -26.14 -2.53
CA ARG A 121 -30.96 -27.34 -2.74
C ARG A 121 -30.22 -28.68 -2.87
N SER A 122 -30.34 -29.61 -1.91
CA SER A 122 -31.58 -30.37 -1.72
C SER A 122 -31.64 -31.04 -0.35
N PHE A 123 -32.64 -30.68 0.47
CA PHE A 123 -33.06 -31.48 1.61
C PHE A 123 -34.31 -32.24 1.17
N SER A 124 -34.13 -33.42 0.57
CA SER A 124 -35.26 -34.32 0.31
C SER A 124 -35.63 -35.02 1.61
N THR A 125 -36.77 -34.63 2.17
CA THR A 125 -37.46 -35.29 3.28
C THR A 125 -37.68 -36.77 3.00
N VAL A 126 -37.00 -37.66 3.74
CA VAL A 126 -37.46 -39.05 3.91
C VAL A 126 -38.41 -39.08 5.11
N ARG A 127 -39.71 -38.96 4.83
CA ARG A 127 -40.77 -39.24 5.80
C ARG A 127 -40.91 -40.75 5.95
N ASN A 128 -40.78 -41.20 7.20
CA ASN A 128 -41.09 -42.51 7.74
C ASN A 128 -42.39 -43.14 7.21
N LEU A 129 -42.44 -44.48 7.23
CA LEU A 129 -43.51 -45.27 7.85
C LEU A 129 -43.07 -46.75 7.94
N GLY A 130 -43.04 -47.28 9.16
CA GLY A 130 -42.80 -48.69 9.43
C GLY A 130 -44.08 -49.52 9.47
N GLN A 131 -43.94 -50.70 10.09
CA GLN A 131 -44.88 -51.83 10.26
C GLN A 131 -44.76 -52.85 9.12
N GLY A 132 -44.63 -54.15 9.35
CA GLY A 132 -44.66 -54.94 10.58
C GLY A 132 -45.06 -56.37 10.21
N HIS A 133 -44.41 -57.34 10.87
CA HIS A 133 -44.71 -58.78 10.91
C HIS A 133 -44.51 -59.64 9.66
#